data_AF-A0A0R2D3V3-F1
#
_entry.id   AF-A0A0R2D3V3-F1
#
_cell.length_a   1.000
_cell.length_b   1.000
_cell.length_c   1.000
_cell.angle_alpha   90.00
_cell.angle_beta   90.00
_cell.angle_gamma   90.00
#
_symmetry.space_group_name_H-M   'P 1'
#
loop_
_entity.id
_entity.type
_entity.pdbx_description
1 polymer ?
#
loop_
_entity_poly.entity_id
_entity_poly.type
_entity_poly.pdbx_seq_one_letter_code
_entity_poly.pdbx_strand_id
1 'polypeptide(L)'
;MIDAPATVQWVTFGSSMIGVVLALFVTTYIGYFVYWLAQHFMDVPLLDKKQVKRSFYLTTCISDVIINFVHLILVIITGGFLQTAATTTLSVLSALLMAILIYAFFVYLLQNIKLGRVIAVVILVLNLLPVIGQILK
;
A
#
# COMPACT_ATOMS: atom_id res chain seq x y z
N MET A 1 17.06 -6.88 28.92
CA MET A 1 16.03 -6.14 28.17
C MET A 1 15.32 -5.26 29.18
N ILE A 2 15.48 -3.94 29.09
CA ILE A 2 14.78 -2.99 29.97
C ILE A 2 13.45 -2.72 29.29
N ASP A 3 12.36 -3.23 29.86
CA ASP A 3 11.02 -2.94 29.37
C ASP A 3 10.79 -1.43 29.43
N ALA A 4 10.50 -0.82 28.29
CA ALA A 4 10.15 0.59 28.23
C ALA A 4 8.95 0.85 29.16
N PRO A 5 8.92 1.97 29.91
CA PRO A 5 7.81 2.29 30.80
C PRO A 5 6.47 2.19 30.06
N ALA A 6 5.42 1.66 30.71
CA ALA A 6 4.13 1.43 30.07
C ALA A 6 3.58 2.68 29.35
N THR A 7 3.86 3.87 29.87
CA THR A 7 3.55 5.16 29.23
C THR A 7 4.23 5.34 27.86
N VAL A 8 5.49 4.91 27.71
CA VAL A 8 6.22 4.94 26.44
C VAL A 8 5.62 3.93 25.45
N GLN A 9 5.20 2.75 25.90
CA GLN A 9 4.53 1.77 25.05
C GLN A 9 3.18 2.30 24.52
N TRP A 10 2.38 2.95 25.37
CA TRP A 10 1.11 3.58 24.96
C TRP A 10 1.30 4.76 24.01
N VAL A 11 2.30 5.61 24.24
CA VAL A 11 2.63 6.71 23.32
C VAL A 11 3.12 6.17 21.98
N THR A 12 3.95 5.11 21.99
CA THR A 12 4.43 4.46 20.77
C THR A 12 3.26 3.85 19.99
N PHE A 13 2.35 3.16 20.68
CA PHE A 13 1.12 2.61 20.09
C PHE A 13 0.21 3.71 19.52
N GLY A 14 -0.02 4.79 20.25
CA GLY A 14 -0.83 5.92 19.76
C GLY A 14 -0.21 6.60 18.54
N SER A 15 1.12 6.79 18.55
CA SER A 15 1.85 7.39 17.42
C SER A 15 1.83 6.51 16.17
N SER A 16 1.88 5.18 16.32
CA SER A 16 1.81 4.27 15.19
C SER A 16 0.41 4.27 14.56
N MET A 17 -0.66 4.40 15.35
CA MET A 17 -2.01 4.58 14.81
C MET A 17 -2.15 5.86 13.99
N ILE A 18 -1.58 6.97 14.45
CA ILE A 18 -1.57 8.23 13.69
C ILE A 18 -0.80 8.06 12.37
N GLY A 19 0.34 7.37 12.41
CA GLY A 19 1.12 7.04 11.23
C GLY A 19 0.33 6.23 10.20
N VAL A 20 -0.42 5.22 10.65
CA VAL A 20 -1.29 4.40 9.78
C VAL A 20 -2.42 5.23 9.16
N VAL A 21 -3.09 6.08 9.95
CA VAL A 21 -4.17 6.95 9.44
C VAL A 21 -3.64 7.94 8.40
N LEU A 22 -2.48 8.55 8.65
CA LEU A 22 -1.82 9.43 7.69
C LEU A 22 -1.41 8.68 6.42
N ALA A 23 -0.83 7.48 6.55
CA ALA A 23 -0.46 6.66 5.40
C ALA A 23 -1.69 6.28 4.55
N LEU A 24 -2.79 5.89 5.18
CA LEU A 24 -4.06 5.62 4.50
C LEU A 24 -4.61 6.85 3.78
N PHE A 25 -4.58 8.00 4.44
CA PHE A 25 -5.02 9.26 3.84
C PHE A 25 -4.16 9.60 2.62
N VAL A 26 -2.84 9.66 2.79
CA VAL A 26 -1.88 9.96 1.73
C VAL A 26 -2.06 9.02 0.55
N THR A 27 -2.14 7.70 0.79
CA THR A 27 -2.28 6.70 -0.27
C THR A 27 -3.61 6.85 -1.02
N THR A 28 -4.71 7.13 -0.32
CA THR A 28 -6.03 7.33 -0.94
C THR A 28 -6.05 8.58 -1.83
N TYR A 29 -5.47 9.69 -1.37
CA TYR A 29 -5.47 10.95 -2.11
C TYR A 29 -4.45 10.97 -3.25
N ILE A 30 -3.25 10.43 -3.03
CA ILE A 30 -2.25 10.26 -4.10
C ILE A 30 -2.78 9.29 -5.16
N GLY A 31 -3.36 8.15 -4.76
CA GLY A 31 -3.99 7.22 -5.70
C GLY A 31 -5.10 7.86 -6.51
N TYR A 32 -5.95 8.68 -5.87
CA TYR A 32 -6.98 9.45 -6.57
C TYR A 32 -6.39 10.50 -7.52
N PHE A 33 -5.28 11.15 -7.15
CA PHE A 33 -4.59 12.09 -8.03
C PHE A 33 -4.00 11.38 -9.26
N VAL A 34 -3.39 10.21 -9.08
CA VAL A 34 -2.92 9.34 -10.17
C VAL A 34 -4.08 8.94 -11.09
N TYR A 35 -5.23 8.55 -10.50
CA TYR A 35 -6.45 8.28 -11.27
C TYR A 35 -6.87 9.50 -12.10
N TRP A 36 -6.92 10.68 -11.49
CA TRP A 36 -7.35 11.91 -12.16
C TRP A 36 -6.43 12.27 -13.34
N LEU A 37 -5.12 12.14 -13.16
CA LEU A 37 -4.14 12.30 -14.25
C LEU A 37 -4.33 11.26 -15.34
N ALA A 38 -4.39 9.97 -14.98
CA ALA A 38 -4.55 8.88 -15.95
C ALA A 38 -5.85 9.04 -16.76
N GLN A 39 -6.92 9.46 -16.11
CA GLN A 39 -8.20 9.72 -16.75
C GLN A 39 -8.11 10.91 -17.72
N HIS A 40 -7.42 12.00 -17.33
CA HIS A 40 -7.22 13.18 -18.16
C HIS A 40 -6.43 12.86 -19.43
N PHE A 41 -5.37 12.06 -19.35
CA PHE A 41 -4.56 11.68 -20.51
C PHE A 41 -5.21 10.63 -21.43
N MET A 42 -6.18 9.87 -20.92
CA MET A 42 -6.82 8.78 -21.67
C MET A 42 -8.20 9.14 -22.24
N ASP A 43 -8.68 10.38 -22.03
CA ASP A 43 -10.01 10.85 -22.44
C ASP A 43 -11.15 9.91 -22.02
N VAL A 44 -11.05 9.34 -20.82
CA VAL A 44 -12.06 8.42 -20.26
C VAL A 44 -13.11 9.21 -19.47
N PRO A 45 -14.41 8.84 -19.49
CA PRO A 45 -15.42 9.50 -18.67
C PRO A 45 -15.11 9.45 -17.17
N LEU A 46 -15.51 10.52 -16.46
CA LEU A 46 -15.39 10.62 -15.01
C LEU A 46 -16.16 9.50 -14.34
N LEU A 47 -15.45 8.69 -13.56
CA LEU A 47 -16.05 7.68 -12.69
C LEU A 47 -16.48 8.34 -11.37
N ASP A 48 -17.37 7.68 -10.64
CA ASP A 48 -17.79 8.17 -9.34
C ASP A 48 -16.59 8.28 -8.38
N LYS A 49 -16.27 9.53 -8.02
CA LYS A 49 -15.19 9.90 -7.10
C LYS A 49 -15.26 9.12 -5.79
N LYS A 50 -16.47 8.86 -5.28
CA LYS A 50 -16.65 8.12 -4.03
C LYS A 50 -16.23 6.66 -4.18
N GLN A 51 -16.58 6.02 -5.30
CA GLN A 51 -16.19 4.65 -5.58
C GLN A 51 -14.69 4.51 -5.81
N VAL A 52 -14.10 5.40 -6.60
CA VAL A 52 -12.64 5.38 -6.88
C VAL A 52 -11.84 5.52 -5.57
N LYS A 53 -12.17 6.50 -4.72
CA LYS A 53 -11.51 6.67 -3.42
C LYS A 53 -11.71 5.46 -2.51
N ARG A 54 -12.91 4.88 -2.49
CA ARG A 54 -13.20 3.68 -1.70
C ARG A 54 -12.37 2.49 -2.17
N SER A 55 -12.17 2.32 -3.48
CA SER A 55 -11.32 1.27 -4.04
C SER A 55 -9.87 1.41 -3.58
N PHE A 56 -9.30 2.63 -3.62
CA PHE A 56 -7.95 2.86 -3.11
C PHE A 56 -7.85 2.59 -1.61
N TYR A 57 -8.81 3.09 -0.82
CA TYR A 57 -8.85 2.84 0.62
C TYR A 57 -8.91 1.34 0.94
N LEU A 58 -9.82 0.59 0.30
CA LEU A 58 -9.95 -0.85 0.50
C LEU A 58 -8.69 -1.60 0.08
N THR A 59 -8.06 -1.20 -1.02
CA THR A 59 -6.80 -1.79 -1.48
C THR A 59 -5.71 -1.65 -0.41
N THR A 60 -5.52 -0.44 0.12
CA THR A 60 -4.51 -0.20 1.16
C THR A 60 -4.82 -1.00 2.42
N CYS A 61 -6.06 -0.99 2.90
CA CYS A 61 -6.44 -1.78 4.08
C CYS A 61 -6.22 -3.29 3.88
N ILE A 62 -6.65 -3.85 2.76
CA ILE A 62 -6.49 -5.29 2.49
C ILE A 62 -5.00 -5.64 2.36
N SER A 63 -4.23 -4.83 1.63
CA SER A 63 -2.80 -5.05 1.45
C SER A 63 -2.05 -4.98 2.78
N ASP A 64 -2.33 -3.99 3.62
CA ASP A 64 -1.68 -3.82 4.93
C ASP A 64 -1.96 -5.00 5.85
N VAL A 65 -3.22 -5.47 5.89
CA VAL A 65 -3.58 -6.64 6.70
C VAL A 65 -2.80 -7.87 6.22
N ILE A 66 -2.83 -8.17 4.92
CA ILE A 66 -2.15 -9.36 4.37
C ILE A 66 -0.64 -9.28 4.62
N ILE A 67 -0.01 -8.14 4.35
CA ILE A 67 1.44 -7.98 4.51
C ILE A 67 1.86 -8.05 5.97
N ASN A 68 1.08 -7.49 6.90
CA ASN A 68 1.36 -7.63 8.33
C ASN A 68 1.23 -9.08 8.81
N PHE A 69 0.27 -9.85 8.28
CA PHE A 69 0.18 -11.29 8.55
C PHE A 69 1.40 -12.05 8.03
N VAL A 70 1.84 -11.78 6.80
CA VAL A 70 3.05 -12.40 6.22
C VAL A 70 4.29 -12.02 7.03
N HIS A 71 4.41 -10.75 7.43
CA HIS A 71 5.50 -10.28 8.28
C HIS A 71 5.53 -11.01 9.62
N LEU A 72 4.37 -11.16 10.28
CA LEU A 72 4.25 -11.88 11.54
C LEU A 72 4.72 -13.34 11.41
N ILE A 73 4.29 -14.03 10.34
CA ILE A 73 4.72 -15.40 10.05
C ILE A 73 6.24 -15.47 9.87
N LEU A 74 6.83 -14.52 9.13
CA LEU A 74 8.27 -14.45 8.93
C LEU A 74 9.03 -14.21 10.25
N VAL A 75 8.54 -13.33 11.12
CA VAL A 75 9.11 -13.09 12.46
C VAL A 75 9.11 -14.37 13.29
N ILE A 76 8.01 -15.14 13.26
CA ILE A 76 7.89 -16.42 13.98
C ILE A 76 8.92 -17.44 13.46
N ILE A 77 9.03 -17.59 12.13
CA ILE A 77 9.94 -18.56 11.51
C ILE A 77 11.41 -18.19 11.74
N THR A 78 11.74 -16.90 11.69
CA THR A 78 13.13 -16.41 11.81
C THR A 78 13.57 -16.16 13.26
N GLY A 79 12.70 -16.45 14.24
CA GLY A 79 12.99 -16.20 15.65
C GLY A 79 13.24 -14.71 15.97
N GLY A 80 12.63 -13.80 15.21
CA GLY A 80 12.79 -12.36 15.36
C GLY A 80 13.95 -11.73 14.59
N PHE A 81 14.79 -12.50 13.91
CA PHE A 81 15.92 -11.98 13.13
C PHE A 81 15.55 -11.85 11.64
N LEU A 82 14.83 -10.78 11.31
CA LEU A 82 14.55 -10.43 9.91
C LEU A 82 15.79 -9.83 9.24
N GLN A 83 16.34 -10.58 8.28
CA GLN A 83 17.40 -10.08 7.40
C GLN A 83 16.85 -9.04 6.42
N THR A 84 17.70 -8.10 5.99
CA THR A 84 17.37 -7.06 5.01
C THR A 84 16.71 -7.64 3.75
N ALA A 85 17.18 -8.80 3.27
CA ALA A 85 16.61 -9.49 2.10
C ALA A 85 15.13 -9.88 2.30
N ALA A 86 14.75 -10.33 3.50
CA ALA A 86 13.36 -10.68 3.82
C ALA A 86 12.48 -9.43 3.88
N THR A 87 12.98 -8.33 4.44
CA THR A 87 12.25 -7.05 4.48
C THR A 87 12.06 -6.45 3.08
N THR A 88 13.10 -6.51 2.22
CA THR A 88 13.01 -6.03 0.83
C THR A 88 12.03 -6.87 0.04
N THR A 89 12.05 -8.20 0.20
CA THR A 89 11.11 -9.11 -0.47
C THR A 89 9.68 -8.82 -0.07
N LEU A 90 9.44 -8.54 1.22
CA LEU A 90 8.11 -8.17 1.71
C LEU A 90 7.63 -6.85 1.12
N SER A 91 8.50 -5.85 0.96
CA SER A 91 8.17 -4.58 0.31
C SER A 91 7.82 -4.76 -1.17
N VAL A 92 8.55 -5.62 -1.90
CA VAL A 92 8.21 -5.96 -3.30
C VAL A 92 6.86 -6.66 -3.37
N LEU A 93 6.62 -7.63 -2.49
CA LEU A 93 5.34 -8.35 -2.42
C LEU A 93 4.17 -7.41 -2.12
N SER A 94 4.37 -6.46 -1.20
CA SER A 94 3.39 -5.41 -0.87
C SER A 94 3.04 -4.56 -2.09
N ALA A 95 4.06 -4.08 -2.83
CA ALA A 95 3.85 -3.28 -4.02
C ALA A 95 3.07 -4.05 -5.11
N LEU A 96 3.40 -5.32 -5.32
CA LEU A 96 2.69 -6.19 -6.27
C LEU A 96 1.24 -6.44 -5.85
N LEU A 97 1.00 -6.79 -4.59
CA LEU A 97 -0.34 -7.06 -4.07
C LEU A 97 -1.24 -5.84 -4.22
N MET A 98 -0.73 -4.66 -3.88
CA MET A 98 -1.45 -3.40 -4.02
C MET A 98 -1.82 -3.12 -5.49
N ALA A 99 -0.89 -3.32 -6.42
CA ALA A 99 -1.15 -3.15 -7.85
C ALA A 99 -2.22 -4.14 -8.38
N ILE A 100 -2.15 -5.41 -7.97
CA ILE A 100 -3.12 -6.44 -8.36
C ILE A 100 -4.52 -6.10 -7.84
N LEU A 101 -4.63 -5.70 -6.56
CA LEU A 101 -5.90 -5.32 -5.95
C LEU A 101 -6.51 -4.10 -6.64
N ILE A 102 -5.72 -3.07 -6.93
CA ILE A 102 -6.19 -1.90 -7.69
C ILE A 102 -6.71 -2.32 -9.07
N TYR A 103 -5.95 -3.14 -9.80
CA TYR A 103 -6.40 -3.64 -11.09
C TYR A 103 -7.75 -4.37 -10.97
N ALA A 104 -7.87 -5.30 -10.01
CA ALA A 104 -9.11 -6.04 -9.76
C ALA A 104 -10.27 -5.09 -9.42
N PHE A 105 -10.08 -4.10 -8.55
CA PHE A 105 -11.14 -3.15 -8.20
C PHE A 105 -11.56 -2.28 -9.40
N PHE A 106 -10.63 -1.86 -10.25
CA PHE A 106 -10.98 -1.09 -11.44
C PHE A 106 -11.68 -1.94 -12.51
N VAL A 107 -11.31 -3.22 -12.63
CA VAL A 107 -11.95 -4.15 -13.57
C VAL A 107 -13.34 -4.57 -13.11
N TYR A 108 -13.47 -5.03 -11.86
CA TYR A 108 -14.73 -5.61 -11.37
C TYR A 108 -15.72 -4.57 -10.86
N LEU A 109 -15.22 -3.52 -10.20
CA LEU A 109 -16.06 -2.54 -9.50
C LEU A 109 -16.35 -1.32 -10.38
N LEU A 110 -15.35 -0.88 -11.15
CA LEU A 110 -15.45 0.29 -12.02
C LEU A 110 -15.62 -0.06 -13.51
N GLN A 111 -15.62 -1.35 -13.85
CA GLN A 111 -15.81 -1.88 -15.21
C GLN A 111 -14.89 -1.26 -16.26
N ASN A 112 -13.70 -0.81 -15.86
CA ASN A 112 -12.78 -0.05 -16.72
C ASN A 112 -11.38 -0.66 -16.73
N ILE A 113 -11.19 -1.63 -17.63
CA ILE A 113 -9.97 -2.45 -17.73
C ILE A 113 -8.76 -1.62 -18.14
N LYS A 114 -8.92 -0.72 -19.13
CA LYS A 114 -7.81 0.09 -19.65
C LYS A 114 -7.26 1.02 -18.57
N LEU A 115 -8.15 1.73 -17.89
CA LEU A 115 -7.79 2.64 -16.82
C LEU A 115 -7.20 1.90 -15.62
N GLY A 116 -7.80 0.77 -15.24
CA GLY A 116 -7.28 -0.08 -14.15
C GLY A 116 -5.87 -0.57 -14.39
N ARG A 117 -5.54 -0.96 -15.62
CA ARG A 117 -4.18 -1.39 -15.99
C ARG A 117 -3.16 -0.26 -15.83
N VAL A 118 -3.48 0.94 -16.33
CA VAL A 118 -2.58 2.10 -16.25
C VAL A 118 -2.33 2.48 -14.80
N ILE A 119 -3.38 2.61 -14.00
CA ILE A 119 -3.28 2.99 -12.59
C ILE A 119 -2.50 1.94 -11.79
N ALA A 120 -2.75 0.65 -12.02
CA ALA A 120 -2.01 -0.43 -11.37
C ALA A 120 -0.51 -0.37 -11.67
N VAL A 121 -0.14 -0.13 -12.93
CA VAL A 121 1.28 -0.01 -13.33
C VAL A 121 1.93 1.23 -12.71
N VAL A 122 1.25 2.39 -12.75
CA VAL A 122 1.79 3.62 -12.14
C VAL A 122 2.00 3.45 -10.65
N ILE A 123 1.02 2.86 -9.94
CA ILE A 123 1.13 2.63 -8.50
C ILE A 123 2.21 1.60 -8.17
N LEU A 124 2.36 0.55 -8.99
CA LEU A 124 3.46 -0.41 -8.83
C LEU A 124 4.82 0.30 -8.90
N VAL A 125 5.03 1.14 -9.92
CA VAL A 125 6.28 1.89 -10.09
C VAL A 125 6.52 2.83 -8.91
N LEU A 126 5.51 3.57 -8.49
CA LEU A 126 5.61 4.49 -7.34
C LEU A 126 5.99 3.75 -6.04
N ASN A 127 5.41 2.56 -5.81
CA ASN A 127 5.71 1.75 -4.63
C ASN A 127 7.07 1.05 -4.69
N LEU A 128 7.59 0.77 -5.90
CA LEU A 128 8.91 0.14 -6.07
C LEU A 128 10.08 1.14 -5.98
N LEU A 129 9.86 2.43 -6.26
CA LEU A 129 10.89 3.48 -6.12
C LEU A 129 11.65 3.44 -4.78
N PRO A 130 10.98 3.42 -3.60
CA PRO A 130 11.69 3.35 -2.33
C PRO A 130 12.46 2.04 -2.16
N VAL A 131 11.97 0.93 -2.72
CA VAL A 131 12.63 -0.38 -2.65
C VAL A 131 13.92 -0.40 -3.48
N ILE A 132 13.88 0.16 -4.69
CA ILE A 132 15.07 0.31 -5.54
C ILE A 132 16.11 1.18 -4.83
N GLY A 133 15.70 2.27 -4.19
CA GLY A 133 16.59 3.12 -3.39
C GLY A 133 17.22 2.42 -2.18
N GLN A 134 16.58 1.38 -1.64
CA GLN A 134 17.15 0.54 -0.58
C GLN A 134 18.15 -0.50 -1.11
N ILE A 135 17.94 -1.01 -2.33
CA ILE A 135 18.83 -1.99 -2.97
C ILE A 135 20.11 -1.34 -3.49
N LEU A 136 20.03 -0.08 -3.95
CA LEU A 136 21.17 0.66 -4.50
C LEU A 136 22.09 1.30 -3.44
N LYS A 137 21.75 1.19 -2.15
CA LYS A 137 22.58 1.65 -1.03
C LYS A 137 23.42 0.51 -0.47
#